data_AF-A0A7H2ZH70-F1
#
_entry.id   AF-A0A7H2ZH70-F1
#
_cell.length_a   1.000
_cell.length_b   1.000
_cell.length_c   1.000
_cell.angle_alpha   90.00
_cell.angle_beta   90.00
_cell.angle_gamma   90.00
#
_symmetry.space_group_name_H-M   'P 1'
#
loop_
_entity.id
_entity.type
_entity.pdbx_description
1 polymer ?
#
loop_
_entity_poly.entity_id
_entity_poly.type
_entity_poly.pdbx_seq_one_letter_code
_entity_poly.pdbx_strand_id
1 'polypeptide(L)'
;MSSGAKIRLYYAEEQTPEVLPTTPVWKTVRRVTDGLTENVTTETSSSVADTRFRQGGFATEAEITGSLEVELSIGLFDDFWSAVAMNNWASDVLNFGGNVRKTFTFVKVYEDVNRVFIYRGVRVNEAKMTIATTGKITATFGLMGTLFERTTTSPVTSPLPVPEVVLVSALNVGDLKVNGETVVGTACMQSLELTINNNMEAIRCIGSKKLTATTYLEKIVDITVNTQYMFSAQSAAYIDFIKTRDTMPLEFSIEDDAGNGYAFQFPQLEVAEANHPDGGGEDTITIDINYNHIRVSPVITRVIAPVTP
;
A
#
# COMPACT_ATOMS: atom_id res chain seq x y z
N MET A 1 13.75 28.49 0.74
CA MET A 1 12.76 27.89 1.66
C MET A 1 11.61 27.37 0.80
N SER A 2 11.00 26.23 1.14
CA SER A 2 9.93 25.62 0.34
C SER A 2 8.67 25.38 1.16
N SER A 3 7.51 25.30 0.51
CA SER A 3 6.21 25.03 1.15
C SER A 3 5.56 23.77 0.59
N GLY A 4 4.78 23.04 1.42
CA GLY A 4 4.10 21.81 1.00
C GLY A 4 3.22 21.98 -0.24
N ALA A 5 2.58 23.15 -0.39
CA ALA A 5 1.74 23.47 -1.55
C ALA A 5 2.49 23.55 -2.89
N LYS A 6 3.82 23.73 -2.85
CA LYS A 6 4.72 23.80 -4.02
C LYS A 6 5.41 22.48 -4.32
N ILE A 7 5.08 21.42 -3.58
CA ILE A 7 5.61 20.08 -3.82
C ILE A 7 4.67 19.30 -4.74
N ARG A 8 5.14 18.94 -5.92
CA ARG A 8 4.44 18.02 -6.84
C ARG A 8 5.12 16.65 -6.80
N LEU A 9 4.32 15.60 -6.86
CA LEU A 9 4.81 14.23 -6.98
C LEU A 9 4.19 13.62 -8.23
N TYR A 10 5.03 13.12 -9.10
CA TYR A 10 4.63 12.43 -10.32
C TYR A 10 5.14 11.00 -10.28
N TYR A 11 4.48 10.11 -11.00
CA TYR A 11 4.98 8.78 -11.26
C TYR A 11 4.75 8.37 -12.71
N ALA A 12 5.58 7.44 -13.19
CA ALA A 12 5.41 6.74 -14.45
C ALA A 12 5.88 5.29 -14.29
N GLU A 13 5.18 4.35 -14.92
CA GLU A 13 5.60 2.95 -14.99
C GLU A 13 6.85 2.82 -15.88
N GLU A 14 7.81 2.02 -15.44
CA GLU A 14 9.06 1.75 -16.13
C GLU A 14 8.89 0.55 -17.07
N GLN A 15 9.65 0.52 -18.18
CA GLN A 15 9.67 -0.63 -19.08
C GLN A 15 10.52 -1.77 -18.50
N THR A 16 11.62 -1.42 -17.85
CA THR A 16 12.48 -2.30 -17.07
C THR A 16 12.97 -1.52 -15.86
N PRO A 17 13.37 -2.16 -14.74
CA PRO A 17 13.82 -1.46 -13.55
C PRO A 17 14.82 -0.34 -13.86
N GLU A 18 14.53 0.86 -13.35
CA GLU A 18 15.29 2.10 -13.53
C GLU A 18 15.20 2.78 -14.91
N VAL A 19 14.48 2.18 -15.87
CA VAL A 19 14.38 2.66 -17.26
C VAL A 19 12.94 2.97 -17.63
N LEU A 20 12.67 4.26 -17.83
CA LEU A 20 11.39 4.73 -18.38
C LEU A 20 11.24 4.29 -19.84
N PRO A 21 10.00 4.01 -20.30
CA PRO A 21 9.74 3.79 -21.72
C PRO A 21 10.07 5.04 -22.55
N THR A 22 10.23 4.89 -23.87
CA THR A 22 10.55 6.00 -24.79
C THR A 22 9.54 7.16 -24.70
N THR A 23 8.27 6.84 -24.42
CA THR A 23 7.21 7.83 -24.20
C THR A 23 6.56 7.55 -22.84
N PRO A 24 7.09 8.12 -21.74
CA PRO A 24 6.55 7.90 -20.41
C PRO A 24 5.19 8.57 -20.25
N VAL A 25 4.24 7.83 -19.70
CA VAL A 25 2.93 8.35 -19.30
C VAL A 25 3.03 8.81 -17.85
N TRP A 26 3.16 10.12 -17.66
CA TRP A 26 3.26 10.71 -16.33
C TRP A 26 1.89 10.91 -15.71
N LYS A 27 1.73 10.47 -14.47
CA LYS A 27 0.53 10.70 -13.65
C LYS A 27 0.92 11.49 -12.41
N THR A 28 0.04 12.41 -11.98
CA THR A 28 0.24 13.15 -10.73
C THR A 28 -0.26 12.31 -9.56
N VAL A 29 0.58 12.11 -8.55
CA VAL A 29 0.18 11.41 -7.33
C VAL A 29 -0.59 12.37 -6.43
N ARG A 30 -1.87 12.08 -6.19
CA ARG A 30 -2.65 12.72 -5.11
C ARG A 30 -2.27 12.03 -3.81
N ARG A 31 -1.74 12.79 -2.85
CA ARG A 31 -1.18 12.29 -1.61
C ARG A 31 -1.57 13.16 -0.44
N VAL A 32 -1.68 12.53 0.72
CA VAL A 32 -1.70 13.22 2.02
C VAL A 32 -0.26 13.48 2.43
N THR A 33 0.57 12.44 2.42
CA THR A 33 2.01 12.52 2.72
C THR A 33 2.82 11.64 1.77
N ASP A 34 4.08 11.99 1.54
CA ASP A 34 5.07 11.11 0.90
C ASP A 34 6.35 11.06 1.75
N GLY A 35 6.71 9.85 2.18
CA GLY A 35 7.85 9.58 3.04
C GLY A 35 9.06 8.96 2.34
N LEU A 36 9.07 8.89 1.00
CA LEU A 36 10.15 8.24 0.25
C LEU A 36 11.47 8.99 0.45
N THR A 37 12.47 8.32 1.03
CA THR A 37 13.77 8.91 1.36
C THR A 37 14.90 7.92 1.14
N GLU A 38 16.10 8.44 0.87
CA GLU A 38 17.33 7.65 0.87
C GLU A 38 17.96 7.75 2.26
N ASN A 39 18.02 6.63 2.98
CA ASN A 39 18.68 6.50 4.27
C ASN A 39 20.06 5.88 4.07
N VAL A 40 21.12 6.57 4.48
CA VAL A 40 22.50 6.13 4.29
C VAL A 40 23.09 5.65 5.61
N THR A 41 23.60 4.41 5.63
CA THR A 41 24.36 3.85 6.73
C THR A 41 25.85 4.13 6.52
N THR A 42 26.52 4.57 7.58
CA THR A 42 27.95 4.89 7.56
C THR A 42 28.69 4.08 8.60
N GLU A 43 29.92 3.68 8.28
CA GLU A 43 30.83 3.03 9.21
C GLU A 43 32.02 3.94 9.50
N THR A 44 32.45 3.98 10.77
CA THR A 44 33.64 4.73 11.18
C THR A 44 34.84 3.81 11.28
N SER A 45 36.00 4.26 10.81
CA SER A 45 37.23 3.50 10.98
C SER A 45 37.59 3.34 12.46
N SER A 46 37.90 2.10 12.84
CA SER A 46 38.47 1.75 14.15
C SER A 46 40.00 1.80 14.17
N SER A 47 40.64 2.18 13.07
CA SER A 47 42.09 2.31 13.01
C SER A 47 42.60 3.38 13.98
N VAL A 48 43.61 3.02 14.76
CA VAL A 48 44.30 3.92 15.69
C VAL A 48 45.54 4.45 14.98
N ALA A 49 45.59 5.76 14.74
CA ALA A 49 46.81 6.44 14.31
C ALA A 49 47.58 6.93 15.55
N ASP A 50 48.78 7.50 15.37
CA ASP A 50 49.58 8.12 16.43
C ASP A 50 48.93 9.39 17.06
N THR A 51 47.64 9.59 16.83
CA THR A 51 46.83 10.66 17.40
C THR A 51 45.60 10.08 18.10
N ARG A 52 45.02 10.84 19.04
CA ARG A 52 43.77 10.44 19.73
C ARG A 52 42.49 10.72 18.94
N PHE A 53 42.60 11.00 17.63
CA PHE A 53 41.46 11.36 16.78
C PHE A 53 41.02 10.19 15.87
N ARG A 54 39.70 10.10 15.63
CA ARG A 54 39.12 9.12 14.71
C ARG A 54 39.63 9.37 13.29
N GLN A 55 39.82 8.29 12.53
CA GLN A 55 40.37 8.33 11.17
C GLN A 55 39.31 8.57 10.06
N GLY A 56 38.10 8.98 10.45
CA GLY A 56 36.98 9.22 9.53
C GLY A 56 36.06 8.00 9.37
N GLY A 57 35.14 8.09 8.42
CA GLY A 57 34.17 7.05 8.10
C GLY A 57 33.72 7.13 6.65
N PHE A 58 32.99 6.12 6.20
CA PHE A 58 32.49 6.04 4.82
C PHE A 58 31.08 5.44 4.80
N ALA A 59 30.32 5.75 3.74
CA ALA A 59 29.01 5.16 3.52
C ALA A 59 29.16 3.70 3.08
N THR A 60 28.47 2.80 3.76
CA THR A 60 28.50 1.36 3.48
C THR A 60 27.26 0.89 2.75
N GLU A 61 26.14 1.59 2.96
CA GLU A 61 24.83 1.18 2.46
C GLU A 61 23.89 2.39 2.33
N ALA A 62 22.97 2.31 1.39
CA ALA A 62 21.82 3.19 1.28
C ALA A 62 20.54 2.38 1.05
N GLU A 63 19.44 2.80 1.65
CA GLU A 63 18.10 2.25 1.42
C GLU A 63 17.13 3.34 0.99
N ILE A 64 16.40 3.08 -0.09
CA ILE A 64 15.35 3.98 -0.55
C ILE A 64 14.02 3.36 -0.17
N THR A 65 13.44 3.85 0.91
CA THR A 65 12.19 3.34 1.46
C THR A 65 11.30 4.48 1.91
N GLY A 66 10.00 4.21 2.00
CA GLY A 66 9.04 5.15 2.57
C GLY A 66 7.61 4.74 2.29
N SER A 67 6.67 5.44 2.89
CA SER A 67 5.24 5.25 2.65
C SER A 67 4.67 6.37 1.79
N LEU A 68 3.64 6.04 1.03
CA LEU A 68 2.77 6.98 0.34
C LEU A 68 1.37 6.86 0.95
N GLU A 69 0.95 7.87 1.70
CA GLU A 69 -0.37 7.91 2.32
C GLU A 69 -1.35 8.68 1.43
N VAL A 70 -2.51 8.08 1.19
CA VAL A 70 -3.53 8.61 0.29
C VAL A 70 -4.93 8.46 0.90
N GLU A 71 -5.83 9.30 0.41
CA GLU A 71 -7.27 9.13 0.61
C GLU A 71 -7.75 8.21 -0.51
N LEU A 72 -8.50 7.15 -0.18
CA LEU A 72 -8.94 6.22 -1.22
C LEU A 72 -9.85 6.95 -2.21
N SER A 73 -9.56 6.78 -3.49
CA SER A 73 -10.39 7.22 -4.62
C SER A 73 -10.39 6.08 -5.61
N ILE A 74 -11.58 5.66 -6.06
CA ILE A 74 -11.73 4.51 -6.94
C ILE A 74 -11.05 4.81 -8.29
N GLY A 75 -10.32 3.82 -8.83
CA GLY A 75 -9.60 3.88 -10.10
C GLY A 75 -8.26 4.64 -10.06
N LEU A 76 -8.08 5.60 -9.15
CA LEU A 76 -6.90 6.48 -9.15
C LEU A 76 -5.58 5.74 -8.83
N PHE A 77 -5.65 4.69 -8.01
CA PHE A 77 -4.50 3.93 -7.52
C PHE A 77 -4.43 2.51 -8.10
N ASP A 78 -5.11 2.25 -9.22
CA ASP A 78 -5.14 0.94 -9.87
C ASP A 78 -3.76 0.41 -10.25
N ASP A 79 -2.84 1.29 -10.65
CA ASP A 79 -1.46 0.91 -10.94
C ASP A 79 -0.75 0.36 -9.69
N PHE A 80 -1.01 0.93 -8.51
CA PHE A 80 -0.42 0.49 -7.25
C PHE A 80 -1.09 -0.78 -6.71
N TRP A 81 -2.41 -0.92 -6.85
CA TRP A 81 -3.11 -2.18 -6.58
C TRP A 81 -2.58 -3.31 -7.47
N SER A 82 -2.39 -3.04 -8.76
CA SER A 82 -1.80 -4.02 -9.68
C SER A 82 -0.36 -4.38 -9.31
N ALA A 83 0.43 -3.40 -8.85
CA ALA A 83 1.81 -3.61 -8.45
C ALA A 83 1.93 -4.45 -7.18
N VAL A 84 1.12 -4.18 -6.15
CA VAL A 84 1.13 -4.97 -4.91
C VAL A 84 0.55 -6.38 -5.14
N ALA A 85 -0.43 -6.53 -6.03
CA ALA A 85 -0.97 -7.83 -6.42
C ALA A 85 0.00 -8.68 -7.26
N MET A 86 1.08 -8.06 -7.76
CA MET A 86 2.00 -8.62 -8.75
C MET A 86 1.29 -9.16 -9.98
N ASN A 87 0.26 -8.46 -10.44
CA ASN A 87 -0.57 -8.91 -11.55
C ASN A 87 -1.14 -7.72 -12.33
N ASN A 88 -1.57 -7.96 -13.57
CA ASN A 88 -2.29 -6.95 -14.33
C ASN A 88 -3.79 -7.07 -14.09
N TRP A 89 -4.49 -5.94 -14.21
CA TRP A 89 -5.95 -5.95 -14.36
C TRP A 89 -6.32 -6.69 -15.65
N ALA A 90 -7.11 -7.75 -15.53
CA ALA A 90 -7.71 -8.47 -16.64
C ALA A 90 -9.14 -7.96 -16.82
N SER A 91 -9.34 -7.07 -17.80
CA SER A 91 -10.53 -6.23 -17.87
C SER A 91 -10.66 -5.41 -16.57
N ASP A 92 -11.65 -5.74 -15.74
CA ASP A 92 -11.91 -5.06 -14.48
C ASP A 92 -11.70 -5.97 -13.26
N VAL A 93 -10.98 -7.08 -13.43
CA VAL A 93 -10.68 -8.03 -12.37
C VAL A 93 -9.18 -8.08 -12.10
N LEU A 94 -8.80 -7.97 -10.84
CA LEU A 94 -7.45 -8.12 -10.34
C LEU A 94 -7.37 -9.31 -9.38
N ASN A 95 -6.45 -10.24 -9.67
CA ASN A 95 -6.14 -11.38 -8.81
C ASN A 95 -4.76 -11.19 -8.17
N PHE A 96 -4.63 -11.52 -6.89
CA PHE A 96 -3.38 -11.44 -6.14
C PHE A 96 -2.53 -12.72 -6.26
N GLY A 97 -1.27 -12.62 -5.85
CA GLY A 97 -0.32 -13.74 -5.88
C GLY A 97 0.20 -14.03 -7.29
N GLY A 98 0.25 -13.03 -8.16
CA GLY A 98 0.88 -13.13 -9.48
C GLY A 98 2.41 -13.04 -9.42
N ASN A 99 3.05 -12.94 -10.58
CA ASN A 99 4.50 -12.81 -10.74
C ASN A 99 4.92 -11.63 -11.63
N VAL A 100 3.99 -10.72 -11.95
CA VAL A 100 4.21 -9.54 -12.78
C VAL A 100 4.82 -8.44 -11.91
N ARG A 101 6.13 -8.25 -12.03
CA ARG A 101 6.85 -7.20 -11.30
C ARG A 101 6.74 -5.88 -12.03
N LYS A 102 6.06 -4.91 -11.41
CA LYS A 102 5.97 -3.53 -11.88
C LYS A 102 6.98 -2.66 -11.15
N THR A 103 7.66 -1.78 -11.87
CA THR A 103 8.52 -0.76 -11.28
C THR A 103 8.12 0.62 -11.79
N PHE A 104 8.37 1.62 -10.96
CA PHE A 104 7.96 3.00 -11.21
C PHE A 104 9.13 3.96 -11.00
N THR A 105 9.13 5.05 -11.76
CA THR A 105 9.92 6.23 -11.43
C THR A 105 9.01 7.25 -10.76
N PHE A 106 9.37 7.70 -9.56
CA PHE A 106 8.73 8.81 -8.86
C PHE A 106 9.56 10.08 -8.99
N VAL A 107 8.92 11.20 -9.29
CA VAL A 107 9.58 12.51 -9.41
C VAL A 107 8.92 13.50 -8.46
N LYS A 108 9.66 13.92 -7.44
CA LYS A 108 9.25 14.94 -6.46
C LYS A 108 9.86 16.27 -6.85
N VAL A 109 9.02 17.22 -7.21
CA VAL A 109 9.40 18.57 -7.67
C VAL A 109 9.08 19.56 -6.57
N TYR A 110 10.08 20.34 -6.16
CA TYR A 110 9.96 21.51 -5.30
C TYR A 110 10.05 22.76 -6.18
N GLU A 111 8.89 23.24 -6.62
CA GLU A 111 8.78 24.27 -7.67
C GLU A 111 9.42 25.61 -7.27
N ASP A 112 9.38 25.95 -5.98
CA ASP A 112 9.83 27.23 -5.43
C ASP A 112 11.35 27.34 -5.21
N VAL A 113 12.04 26.20 -5.10
CA VAL A 113 13.49 26.16 -4.87
C VAL A 113 14.27 25.50 -6.01
N ASN A 114 13.57 25.17 -7.11
CA ASN A 114 14.15 24.52 -8.28
C ASN A 114 14.96 23.26 -7.90
N ARG A 115 14.32 22.37 -7.13
CA ARG A 115 14.89 21.07 -6.75
C ARG A 115 13.97 19.96 -7.20
N VAL A 116 14.55 18.92 -7.76
CA VAL A 116 13.85 17.74 -8.22
C VAL A 116 14.56 16.51 -7.68
N PHE A 117 13.81 15.66 -7.02
CA PHE A 117 14.23 14.37 -6.52
C PHE A 117 13.60 13.29 -7.38
N ILE A 118 14.42 12.38 -7.91
CA ILE A 118 13.98 11.31 -8.78
C ILE A 118 14.33 10.00 -8.08
N TYR A 119 13.31 9.15 -7.90
CA TYR A 119 13.46 7.80 -7.37
C TYR A 119 13.08 6.84 -8.49
N ARG A 120 13.94 5.87 -8.80
CA ARG A 120 13.74 4.91 -9.88
C ARG A 120 13.76 3.48 -9.35
N GLY A 121 13.22 2.55 -10.14
CA GLY A 121 13.09 1.15 -9.75
C GLY A 121 12.17 0.97 -8.54
N VAL A 122 11.25 1.92 -8.31
CA VAL A 122 10.36 1.90 -7.15
C VAL A 122 9.33 0.79 -7.31
N ARG A 123 9.22 -0.07 -6.30
CA ARG A 123 8.23 -1.15 -6.19
C ARG A 123 7.28 -0.85 -5.04
N VAL A 124 6.07 -1.37 -5.15
CA VAL A 124 5.08 -1.36 -4.07
C VAL A 124 5.23 -2.68 -3.31
N ASN A 125 5.88 -2.63 -2.15
CA ASN A 125 6.05 -3.81 -1.29
C ASN A 125 4.76 -4.12 -0.51
N GLU A 126 4.14 -3.08 0.02
CA GLU A 126 3.00 -3.21 0.92
C GLU A 126 1.85 -2.29 0.47
N ALA A 127 0.62 -2.75 0.65
CA ALA A 127 -0.57 -1.92 0.59
C ALA A 127 -1.40 -2.16 1.84
N LYS A 128 -1.76 -1.08 2.51
CA LYS A 128 -2.61 -1.06 3.69
C LYS A 128 -3.85 -0.21 3.40
N MET A 129 -5.04 -0.70 3.71
CA MET A 129 -6.29 0.06 3.58
C MET A 129 -7.05 -0.01 4.89
N THR A 130 -7.53 1.13 5.37
CA THR A 130 -8.25 1.23 6.64
C THR A 130 -9.64 1.83 6.42
N ILE A 131 -10.65 1.11 6.90
CA ILE A 131 -12.04 1.54 6.98
C ILE A 131 -12.40 1.61 8.47
N ALA A 132 -12.97 2.74 8.88
CA ALA A 132 -13.49 2.96 10.22
C ALA A 132 -14.93 3.46 10.13
N THR A 133 -15.72 3.31 11.19
CA THR A 133 -17.11 3.79 11.24
C THR A 133 -17.29 5.29 10.94
N THR A 134 -16.24 6.08 11.13
CA THR A 134 -16.23 7.52 10.85
C THR A 134 -14.97 7.93 10.11
N GLY A 135 -15.09 9.01 9.34
CA GLY A 135 -13.99 9.53 8.52
C GLY A 135 -13.88 8.87 7.14
N LYS A 136 -12.87 9.30 6.41
CA LYS A 136 -12.56 8.82 5.06
C LYS A 136 -11.79 7.50 5.11
N ILE A 137 -11.99 6.65 4.10
CA ILE A 137 -11.16 5.46 3.89
C ILE A 137 -9.78 5.93 3.44
N THR A 138 -8.73 5.41 4.08
CA THR A 138 -7.34 5.72 3.76
C THR A 138 -6.65 4.50 3.18
N ALA A 139 -5.63 4.75 2.35
CA ALA A 139 -4.72 3.73 1.89
C ALA A 139 -3.27 4.20 2.03
N THR A 140 -2.38 3.28 2.36
CA THR A 140 -0.94 3.53 2.49
C THR A 140 -0.19 2.50 1.65
N PHE A 141 0.70 2.98 0.79
CA PHE A 141 1.55 2.12 -0.04
C PHE A 141 3.00 2.18 0.46
N GLY A 142 3.57 1.03 0.82
CA GLY A 142 4.98 0.87 1.17
C GLY A 142 5.84 0.80 -0.09
N LEU A 143 6.72 1.77 -0.27
CA LEU A 143 7.55 1.96 -1.46
C LEU A 143 9.01 1.57 -1.17
N MET A 144 9.64 0.90 -2.13
CA MET A 144 11.05 0.53 -2.08
C MET A 144 11.73 0.79 -3.43
N GLY A 145 12.79 1.59 -3.46
CA GLY A 145 13.49 2.01 -4.68
C GLY A 145 14.93 1.50 -4.79
N THR A 146 15.49 1.50 -5.99
CA THR A 146 16.87 1.03 -6.23
C THR A 146 17.82 2.16 -6.62
N LEU A 147 17.31 3.33 -6.99
CA LEU A 147 18.13 4.47 -7.39
C LEU A 147 17.48 5.80 -7.02
N PHE A 148 18.30 6.72 -6.52
CA PHE A 148 17.93 8.07 -6.18
C PHE A 148 18.87 9.07 -6.87
N GLU A 149 18.28 10.11 -7.46
CA GLU A 149 19.00 11.17 -8.16
C GLU A 149 18.43 12.54 -7.78
N ARG A 150 19.29 13.55 -7.76
CA ARG A 150 18.91 14.95 -7.55
C ARG A 150 19.24 15.75 -8.80
N THR A 151 18.29 16.57 -9.24
CA THR A 151 18.47 17.47 -10.38
C THR A 151 17.72 18.78 -10.16
N THR A 152 17.92 19.72 -11.06
CA THR A 152 17.16 20.98 -11.16
C THR A 152 16.19 20.97 -12.34
N THR A 153 16.25 19.96 -13.22
CA THR A 153 15.38 19.84 -14.39
C THR A 153 14.49 18.62 -14.27
N SER A 154 13.17 18.81 -14.28
CA SER A 154 12.22 17.71 -14.21
C SER A 154 12.18 16.93 -15.53
N PRO A 155 12.24 15.58 -15.51
CA PRO A 155 12.01 14.75 -16.69
C PRO A 155 10.52 14.59 -17.02
N VAL A 156 9.62 15.12 -16.19
CA VAL A 156 8.17 15.01 -16.35
C VAL A 156 7.73 15.89 -17.51
N THR A 157 7.09 15.28 -18.50
CA THR A 157 6.53 15.97 -19.67
C THR A 157 5.06 15.65 -19.80
N SER A 158 4.22 16.68 -19.98
CA SER A 158 2.77 16.54 -20.22
C SER A 158 2.07 15.52 -19.31
N PRO A 159 2.12 15.69 -17.97
CA PRO A 159 1.43 14.77 -17.08
C PRO A 159 -0.07 14.74 -17.39
N LEU A 160 -0.68 13.56 -17.27
CA LEU A 160 -2.10 13.40 -17.43
C LEU A 160 -2.86 14.34 -16.46
N PRO A 161 -4.03 14.86 -16.88
CA PRO A 161 -4.88 15.63 -15.98
C PRO A 161 -5.15 14.85 -14.70
N VAL A 162 -5.16 15.56 -13.58
CA VAL A 162 -5.50 14.96 -12.29
C VAL A 162 -7.01 14.68 -12.28
N PRO A 163 -7.45 13.41 -12.19
CA PRO A 163 -8.89 13.10 -12.14
C PRO A 163 -9.55 13.78 -10.94
N GLU A 164 -10.81 14.19 -11.10
CA GLU A 164 -11.63 14.66 -9.97
C GLU A 164 -11.74 13.55 -8.91
N VAL A 165 -11.66 13.91 -7.63
CA VAL A 165 -11.68 12.93 -6.54
C VAL A 165 -13.06 12.91 -5.94
N VAL A 166 -13.59 11.70 -5.82
CA VAL A 166 -14.74 11.42 -4.96
C VAL A 166 -14.20 10.68 -3.74
N LEU A 167 -14.29 11.33 -2.58
CA LEU A 167 -13.86 10.73 -1.33
C LEU A 167 -14.87 9.67 -0.92
N VAL A 168 -14.37 8.55 -0.43
CA VAL A 168 -15.20 7.46 0.10
C VAL A 168 -15.01 7.31 1.61
N SER A 169 -16.07 6.86 2.28
CA SER A 169 -16.15 6.63 3.73
C SER A 169 -16.85 5.30 4.02
N ALA A 170 -17.04 4.95 5.29
CA ALA A 170 -17.88 3.79 5.65
C ALA A 170 -19.32 3.88 5.11
N LEU A 171 -19.82 5.08 4.81
CA LEU A 171 -21.16 5.25 4.19
C LEU A 171 -21.21 4.75 2.74
N ASN A 172 -20.05 4.66 2.08
CA ASN A 172 -19.90 4.16 0.72
C ASN A 172 -19.70 2.63 0.67
N VAL A 173 -19.61 1.97 1.83
CA VAL A 173 -19.46 0.52 1.91
C VAL A 173 -20.81 -0.13 1.67
N GLY A 174 -20.90 -0.97 0.63
CA GLY A 174 -22.10 -1.69 0.23
C GLY A 174 -22.20 -3.09 0.84
N ASP A 175 -22.06 -4.11 0.00
CA ASP A 175 -22.28 -5.52 0.33
C ASP A 175 -21.25 -6.07 1.32
N LEU A 176 -21.36 -5.77 2.62
CA LEU A 176 -20.47 -6.29 3.66
C LEU A 176 -20.96 -7.62 4.21
N LYS A 177 -20.33 -8.72 3.79
CA LYS A 177 -20.65 -10.09 4.21
C LYS A 177 -19.45 -10.80 4.80
N VAL A 178 -19.67 -11.48 5.92
CA VAL A 178 -18.70 -12.34 6.60
C VAL A 178 -19.29 -13.73 6.65
N ASN A 179 -18.55 -14.72 6.16
CA ASN A 179 -19.00 -16.11 6.05
C ASN A 179 -20.34 -16.26 5.30
N GLY A 180 -20.58 -15.44 4.28
CA GLY A 180 -21.80 -15.44 3.47
C GLY A 180 -23.00 -14.69 4.07
N GLU A 181 -22.90 -14.20 5.30
CA GLU A 181 -23.97 -13.46 5.98
C GLU A 181 -23.63 -11.98 6.12
N THR A 182 -24.63 -11.10 6.02
CA THR A 182 -24.43 -9.68 6.36
C THR A 182 -24.11 -9.53 7.84
N VAL A 183 -23.21 -8.60 8.16
CA VAL A 183 -22.92 -8.19 9.54
C VAL A 183 -23.57 -6.84 9.89
N VAL A 184 -24.19 -6.17 8.92
CA VAL A 184 -24.86 -4.88 9.13
C VAL A 184 -26.15 -5.11 9.92
N GLY A 185 -26.26 -4.48 11.09
CA GLY A 185 -27.41 -4.60 11.98
C GLY A 185 -27.37 -5.81 12.93
N THR A 186 -26.33 -6.65 12.84
CA THR A 186 -26.12 -7.82 13.71
C THR A 186 -24.78 -7.69 14.45
N ALA A 187 -23.69 -8.23 13.90
CA ALA A 187 -22.36 -8.14 14.49
C ALA A 187 -21.71 -6.75 14.33
N CYS A 188 -22.21 -5.90 13.43
CA CYS A 188 -21.79 -4.51 13.20
C CYS A 188 -20.27 -4.31 13.26
N MET A 189 -19.59 -4.52 12.13
CA MET A 189 -18.15 -4.25 12.00
C MET A 189 -17.84 -2.78 12.30
N GLN A 190 -16.92 -2.53 13.23
CA GLN A 190 -16.48 -1.20 13.67
C GLN A 190 -15.24 -0.71 12.91
N SER A 191 -14.37 -1.63 12.51
CA SER A 191 -13.19 -1.33 11.72
C SER A 191 -12.79 -2.51 10.84
N LEU A 192 -12.14 -2.19 9.72
CA LEU A 192 -11.48 -3.15 8.83
C LEU A 192 -10.14 -2.55 8.42
N GLU A 193 -9.08 -3.32 8.63
CA GLU A 193 -7.74 -3.01 8.16
C GLU A 193 -7.23 -4.16 7.30
N LEU A 194 -7.12 -3.93 5.99
CA LEU A 194 -6.51 -4.85 5.04
C LEU A 194 -5.03 -4.51 4.91
N THR A 195 -4.16 -5.49 5.09
CA THR A 195 -2.73 -5.36 4.79
C THR A 195 -2.31 -6.46 3.82
N ILE A 196 -1.61 -6.07 2.76
CA ILE A 196 -0.99 -6.97 1.77
C ILE A 196 0.50 -6.64 1.76
N ASN A 197 1.36 -7.60 2.09
CA ASN A 197 2.80 -7.42 2.14
C ASN A 197 3.51 -8.51 1.32
N ASN A 198 4.27 -8.10 0.30
CA ASN A 198 5.05 -9.00 -0.55
C ASN A 198 6.37 -9.45 0.07
N ASN A 199 6.68 -8.99 1.29
CA ASN A 199 7.88 -9.33 2.05
C ASN A 199 9.17 -9.20 1.23
N MET A 200 9.27 -8.12 0.46
CA MET A 200 10.38 -7.89 -0.46
C MET A 200 11.71 -7.74 0.30
N GLU A 201 12.71 -8.45 -0.17
CA GLU A 201 14.07 -8.41 0.37
C GLU A 201 15.01 -7.68 -0.58
N ALA A 202 15.80 -6.76 -0.03
CA ALA A 202 16.84 -6.04 -0.76
C ALA A 202 18.01 -6.97 -1.10
N ILE A 203 18.34 -7.08 -2.38
CA ILE A 203 19.52 -7.82 -2.85
C ILE A 203 20.63 -6.85 -3.21
N ARG A 204 21.81 -7.10 -2.63
CA ARG A 204 23.03 -6.32 -2.85
C ARG A 204 24.10 -7.22 -3.44
N CYS A 205 24.75 -6.75 -4.50
CA CYS A 205 25.80 -7.50 -5.17
C CYS A 205 27.16 -6.85 -4.95
N ILE A 206 28.17 -7.66 -4.61
CA ILE A 206 29.58 -7.23 -4.61
C ILE A 206 29.96 -6.77 -6.02
N GLY A 207 30.61 -5.61 -6.12
CA GLY A 207 31.02 -5.04 -7.40
C GLY A 207 29.92 -4.27 -8.15
N SER A 208 28.71 -4.14 -7.59
CA SER A 208 27.63 -3.32 -8.17
C SER A 208 27.96 -1.82 -8.27
N LYS A 209 28.94 -1.35 -7.48
CA LYS A 209 29.31 0.07 -7.34
C LYS A 209 28.14 0.98 -6.94
N LYS A 210 27.07 0.40 -6.39
CA LYS A 210 25.92 1.11 -5.83
C LYS A 210 25.91 0.92 -4.31
N LEU A 211 25.53 1.98 -3.59
CA LEU A 211 25.21 1.87 -2.16
C LEU A 211 23.79 1.34 -1.94
N THR A 212 22.90 1.54 -2.91
CA THR A 212 21.50 1.09 -2.88
C THR A 212 21.34 -0.37 -3.27
N ALA A 213 20.15 -0.93 -3.01
CA ALA A 213 19.82 -2.28 -3.44
C ALA A 213 19.96 -2.41 -4.97
N THR A 214 20.51 -3.54 -5.43
CA THR A 214 20.61 -3.84 -6.87
C THR A 214 19.26 -4.28 -7.43
N THR A 215 18.51 -5.04 -6.65
CA THR A 215 17.12 -5.43 -6.95
C THR A 215 16.40 -5.79 -5.65
N TYR A 216 15.11 -6.04 -5.74
CA TYR A 216 14.32 -6.66 -4.69
C TYR A 216 13.80 -8.02 -5.15
N LEU A 217 13.71 -8.97 -4.23
CA LEU A 217 13.05 -10.26 -4.43
C LEU A 217 11.84 -10.33 -3.51
N GLU A 218 10.67 -10.55 -4.08
CA GLU A 218 9.48 -10.87 -3.32
C GLU A 218 9.58 -12.25 -2.66
N LYS A 219 8.97 -12.36 -1.48
CA LYS A 219 8.79 -13.63 -0.79
C LYS A 219 7.30 -14.00 -0.83
N ILE A 220 6.91 -14.94 0.02
CA ILE A 220 5.50 -15.28 0.20
C ILE A 220 4.75 -13.99 0.55
N VAL A 221 3.65 -13.74 -0.17
CA VAL A 221 2.76 -12.62 0.13
C VAL A 221 1.95 -12.97 1.37
N ASP A 222 1.99 -12.08 2.36
CA ASP A 222 1.13 -12.14 3.53
C ASP A 222 -0.03 -11.18 3.33
N ILE A 223 -1.26 -11.70 3.42
CA ILE A 223 -2.47 -10.88 3.37
C ILE A 223 -3.22 -11.10 4.68
N THR A 224 -3.37 -10.02 5.43
CA THR A 224 -4.07 -10.01 6.72
C THR A 224 -5.25 -9.05 6.66
N VAL A 225 -6.34 -9.42 7.34
CA VAL A 225 -7.50 -8.56 7.53
C VAL A 225 -7.78 -8.49 9.02
N ASN A 226 -7.51 -7.35 9.63
CA ASN A 226 -7.82 -7.11 11.04
C ASN A 226 -9.18 -6.45 11.12
N THR A 227 -10.08 -6.99 11.94
CA THR A 227 -11.44 -6.47 12.06
C THR A 227 -11.90 -6.43 13.50
N GLN A 228 -12.73 -5.44 13.81
CA GLN A 228 -13.41 -5.34 15.09
C GLN A 228 -14.91 -5.40 14.86
N TYR A 229 -15.62 -6.16 15.68
CA TYR A 229 -17.08 -6.28 15.66
C TYR A 229 -17.66 -5.89 17.00
N MET A 230 -18.92 -5.47 16.99
CA MET A 230 -19.73 -5.50 18.21
C MET A 230 -19.89 -6.94 18.67
N PHE A 231 -19.80 -7.19 19.98
CA PHE A 231 -20.02 -8.53 20.49
C PHE A 231 -21.51 -8.87 20.45
N SER A 232 -21.84 -9.91 19.68
CA SER A 232 -23.20 -10.36 19.38
C SER A 232 -23.23 -11.88 19.26
N ALA A 233 -24.42 -12.48 19.13
CA ALA A 233 -24.53 -13.92 18.89
C ALA A 233 -23.80 -14.36 17.59
N GLN A 234 -23.80 -13.51 16.55
CA GLN A 234 -23.13 -13.81 15.28
C GLN A 234 -21.61 -13.74 15.41
N SER A 235 -21.07 -12.67 16.00
CA SER A 235 -19.62 -12.52 16.19
C SER A 235 -19.04 -13.49 17.23
N ALA A 236 -19.83 -13.91 18.22
CA ALA A 236 -19.43 -14.95 19.16
C ALA A 236 -19.18 -16.31 18.46
N ALA A 237 -19.94 -16.63 17.41
CA ALA A 237 -19.76 -17.86 16.66
C ALA A 237 -18.44 -17.91 15.87
N TYR A 238 -17.81 -16.76 15.61
CA TYR A 238 -16.54 -16.69 14.90
C TYR A 238 -15.35 -17.16 15.75
N ILE A 239 -15.49 -17.15 17.09
CA ILE A 239 -14.41 -17.56 18.01
C ILE A 239 -14.00 -19.02 17.78
N ASP A 240 -14.94 -19.91 17.48
CA ASP A 240 -14.65 -21.33 17.33
C ASP A 240 -13.79 -21.64 16.08
N PHE A 241 -13.82 -20.77 15.07
CA PHE A 241 -13.02 -20.92 13.84
C PHE A 241 -11.51 -20.88 14.10
N ILE A 242 -11.05 -20.25 15.19
CA ILE A 242 -9.62 -20.27 15.57
C ILE A 242 -9.14 -21.69 15.92
N LYS A 243 -10.04 -22.54 16.43
CA LYS A 243 -9.74 -23.93 16.81
C LYS A 243 -9.97 -24.89 15.65
N THR A 244 -11.06 -24.72 14.90
CA THR A 244 -11.39 -25.63 13.79
C THR A 244 -10.48 -25.40 12.58
N ARG A 245 -9.95 -24.18 12.41
CA ARG A 245 -9.23 -23.75 11.20
C ARG A 245 -10.07 -23.84 9.93
N ASP A 246 -11.40 -23.81 10.10
CA ASP A 246 -12.30 -23.66 8.96
C ASP A 246 -12.13 -22.26 8.34
N THR A 247 -12.40 -22.17 7.04
CA THR A 247 -12.25 -20.92 6.31
C THR A 247 -13.53 -20.10 6.32
N MET A 248 -13.40 -18.78 6.47
CA MET A 248 -14.47 -17.81 6.36
C MET A 248 -14.24 -16.91 5.14
N PRO A 249 -15.18 -16.82 4.18
CA PRO A 249 -15.11 -15.79 3.14
C PRO A 249 -15.43 -14.41 3.72
N LEU A 250 -14.79 -13.38 3.20
CA LEU A 250 -15.10 -11.97 3.46
C LEU A 250 -15.33 -11.25 2.14
N GLU A 251 -16.43 -10.52 2.04
CA GLU A 251 -16.78 -9.73 0.86
C GLU A 251 -17.23 -8.35 1.30
N PHE A 252 -16.74 -7.31 0.63
CA PHE A 252 -17.24 -5.94 0.78
C PHE A 252 -17.05 -5.14 -0.49
N SER A 253 -18.00 -4.26 -0.78
CA SER A 253 -17.89 -3.30 -1.87
C SER A 253 -17.78 -1.87 -1.35
N ILE A 254 -17.16 -1.01 -2.14
CA ILE A 254 -17.08 0.43 -1.92
C ILE A 254 -17.52 1.09 -3.22
N GLU A 255 -18.54 1.94 -3.17
CA GLU A 255 -19.06 2.67 -4.34
C GLU A 255 -19.09 4.17 -4.06
N ASP A 256 -18.52 4.96 -4.97
CA ASP A 256 -18.53 6.41 -4.90
C ASP A 256 -19.81 7.01 -5.51
N ASP A 257 -20.08 8.28 -5.23
CA ASP A 257 -21.28 8.97 -5.71
C ASP A 257 -21.31 9.15 -7.24
N ALA A 258 -20.19 8.89 -7.93
CA ALA A 258 -20.09 8.90 -9.38
C ALA A 258 -20.34 7.52 -10.02
N GLY A 259 -20.60 6.49 -9.21
CA GLY A 259 -20.85 5.11 -9.65
C GLY A 259 -19.58 4.31 -9.97
N ASN A 260 -18.40 4.79 -9.56
CA ASN A 260 -17.20 3.96 -9.57
C ASN A 260 -17.19 3.09 -8.32
N GLY A 261 -16.79 1.83 -8.44
CA GLY A 261 -16.68 0.95 -7.29
C GLY A 261 -15.52 -0.03 -7.32
N TYR A 262 -15.16 -0.51 -6.12
CA TYR A 262 -14.37 -1.72 -5.92
C TYR A 262 -15.20 -2.74 -5.17
N ALA A 263 -15.12 -4.01 -5.56
CA ALA A 263 -15.61 -5.15 -4.81
C ALA A 263 -14.43 -6.03 -4.42
N PHE A 264 -14.18 -6.16 -3.12
CA PHE A 264 -13.15 -6.98 -2.54
C PHE A 264 -13.75 -8.32 -2.14
N GLN A 265 -13.12 -9.40 -2.57
CA GLN A 265 -13.53 -10.77 -2.27
C GLN A 265 -12.34 -11.55 -1.76
N PHE A 266 -12.46 -12.09 -0.56
CA PHE A 266 -11.50 -12.99 0.07
C PHE A 266 -12.17 -14.34 0.26
N PRO A 267 -12.00 -15.30 -0.67
CA PRO A 267 -12.76 -16.54 -0.63
C PRO A 267 -12.40 -17.47 0.54
N GLN A 268 -11.15 -17.42 1.00
CA GLN A 268 -10.65 -18.26 2.08
C GLN A 268 -9.78 -17.45 3.04
N LEU A 269 -10.34 -17.15 4.22
CA LEU A 269 -9.61 -16.61 5.35
C LEU A 269 -9.66 -17.58 6.52
N GLU A 270 -8.55 -17.80 7.22
CA GLU A 270 -8.53 -18.48 8.51
C GLU A 270 -8.52 -17.44 9.63
N VAL A 271 -9.26 -17.70 10.71
CA VAL A 271 -9.18 -16.87 11.92
C VAL A 271 -7.82 -17.10 12.58
N ALA A 272 -7.03 -16.03 12.62
CA ALA A 272 -5.71 -15.98 13.23
C ALA A 272 -5.78 -15.61 14.71
N GLU A 273 -6.70 -14.71 15.05
CA GLU A 273 -6.91 -14.19 16.41
C GLU A 273 -8.40 -14.00 16.66
N ALA A 274 -8.85 -14.41 17.85
CA ALA A 274 -10.21 -14.23 18.34
C ALA A 274 -10.15 -14.19 19.87
N ASN A 275 -9.85 -13.02 20.42
CA ASN A 275 -9.73 -12.86 21.86
C ASN A 275 -11.09 -12.94 22.53
N HIS A 276 -11.14 -13.50 23.75
CA HIS A 276 -12.37 -13.47 24.52
C HIS A 276 -12.66 -12.02 24.92
N PRO A 277 -13.86 -11.50 24.61
CA PRO A 277 -14.20 -10.13 24.92
C PRO A 277 -14.42 -9.98 26.43
N ASP A 278 -14.08 -8.81 26.96
CA ASP A 278 -14.26 -8.45 28.38
C ASP A 278 -14.64 -6.97 28.47
N GLY A 279 -15.23 -6.56 29.59
CA GLY A 279 -15.58 -5.16 29.85
C GLY A 279 -16.25 -4.94 31.19
N GLY A 280 -16.15 -3.70 31.67
CA GLY A 280 -16.83 -3.23 32.87
C GLY A 280 -18.34 -2.99 32.65
N GLY A 281 -19.06 -2.64 33.72
CA GLY A 281 -20.53 -2.51 33.69
C GLY A 281 -21.08 -1.42 32.75
N GLU A 282 -20.25 -0.46 32.33
CA GLU A 282 -20.64 0.65 31.44
C GLU A 282 -20.07 0.50 30.02
N ASP A 283 -19.28 -0.55 29.76
CA ASP A 283 -18.54 -0.69 28.52
C ASP A 283 -19.40 -1.32 27.42
N THR A 284 -19.21 -0.82 26.20
CA THR A 284 -19.71 -1.49 25.00
C THR A 284 -18.74 -2.60 24.63
N ILE A 285 -19.22 -3.84 24.64
CA ILE A 285 -18.38 -5.01 24.40
C ILE A 285 -18.16 -5.19 22.89
N THR A 286 -16.88 -5.27 22.51
CA THR A 286 -16.43 -5.54 21.15
C THR A 286 -15.53 -6.77 21.13
N ILE A 287 -15.33 -7.33 19.94
CA ILE A 287 -14.44 -8.46 19.73
C ILE A 287 -13.60 -8.23 18.47
N ASP A 288 -12.29 -8.46 18.61
CA ASP A 288 -11.37 -8.45 17.49
C ASP A 288 -11.29 -9.86 16.90
N ILE A 289 -11.57 -9.95 15.59
CA ILE A 289 -11.39 -11.17 14.81
C ILE A 289 -10.42 -10.82 13.69
N ASN A 290 -9.20 -11.33 13.78
CA ASN A 290 -8.16 -11.10 12.78
C ASN A 290 -8.02 -12.32 11.89
N TYR A 291 -7.87 -12.08 10.61
CA TYR A 291 -7.88 -13.10 9.58
C TYR A 291 -6.56 -13.15 8.84
N ASN A 292 -6.10 -14.37 8.54
CA ASN A 292 -5.03 -14.62 7.59
C ASN A 292 -5.63 -15.22 6.32
N HIS A 293 -5.26 -14.64 5.18
CA HIS A 293 -5.56 -15.22 3.89
C HIS A 293 -4.80 -16.53 3.65
N ILE A 294 -5.45 -17.50 3.02
CA ILE A 294 -4.82 -18.75 2.61
C ILE A 294 -5.30 -19.23 1.24
N ARG A 295 -4.43 -19.97 0.53
CA ARG A 295 -4.71 -20.86 -0.63
C ARG A 295 -5.33 -20.26 -1.89
N VAL A 296 -6.45 -19.53 -1.81
CA VAL A 296 -7.24 -19.05 -2.95
C VAL A 296 -7.08 -17.55 -3.11
N SER A 297 -6.52 -17.09 -4.23
CA SER A 297 -6.29 -15.68 -4.52
C SER A 297 -7.51 -14.79 -4.19
N PRO A 298 -7.33 -13.71 -3.41
CA PRO A 298 -8.33 -12.67 -3.31
C PRO A 298 -8.55 -12.02 -4.67
N VAL A 299 -9.75 -11.45 -4.84
CA VAL A 299 -10.15 -10.80 -6.07
C VAL A 299 -10.61 -9.39 -5.76
N ILE A 300 -10.10 -8.41 -6.51
CA ILE A 300 -10.70 -7.09 -6.59
C ILE A 300 -11.35 -6.97 -7.95
N THR A 301 -12.65 -6.71 -7.98
CA THR A 301 -13.34 -6.27 -9.19
C THR A 301 -13.54 -4.76 -9.11
N ARG A 302 -13.30 -4.04 -10.20
CA ARG A 302 -13.61 -2.61 -10.29
C ARG A 302 -14.80 -2.37 -11.20
N VAL A 303 -15.46 -1.24 -11.00
CA VAL A 303 -16.40 -0.65 -11.97
C VAL A 303 -15.98 0.79 -12.11
N ILE A 304 -15.68 1.22 -13.33
CA ILE A 304 -15.37 2.61 -13.63
C ILE A 304 -16.54 3.16 -14.43
N ALA A 305 -17.27 4.10 -13.83
CA ALA A 305 -18.39 4.74 -14.49
C ALA A 305 -17.90 5.46 -15.75
N PRO A 306 -18.66 5.39 -16.87
CA PRO A 306 -18.29 6.11 -18.07
C PRO A 306 -18.26 7.62 -17.77
N VAL A 307 -17.19 8.28 -18.20
CA VAL A 307 -17.04 9.73 -18.04
C VAL A 307 -18.18 10.40 -18.82
N THR A 308 -19.17 10.95 -18.12
CA THR A 308 -20.22 11.74 -18.77
C THR A 308 -19.55 12.98 -19.39
N PRO A 309 -19.68 13.22 -20.71
CA PRO A 309 -19.02 14.34 -21.38
C PRO A 309 -19.57 15.70 -20.96
#